data_AF-A0A954UCR5-F1
#
_entry.id   AF-A0A954UCR5-F1
#
_cell.length_a   1.000
_cell.length_b   1.000
_cell.length_c   1.000
_cell.angle_alpha   90.00
_cell.angle_beta   90.00
_cell.angle_gamma   90.00
#
_symmetry.space_group_name_H-M   'P 1'
#
loop_
_entity.id
_entity.type
_entity.pdbx_description
1 polymer ?
#
loop_
_entity_poly.entity_id
_entity_poly.type
_entity_poly.pdbx_seq_one_letter_code
_entity_poly.pdbx_strand_id
1 'polypeptide(L)'
;LIILCLIIPGYARAQIENSVGVGGENVAADVKRIQVFLNSVSDLSGGPVQRLDEDGIAGPKTIAAIERFQRMQLGFEDGRVDPQGKTELRLLRLNGMHVVRGVADTDDEKKLAEFTSAFANIVVSVNGKAVSIRPPYHINAGARKAKAEANRQASTEVRKIISNSIGAYEATNGKATPDQIRSFLQAAIDAGLVSPLTPDGMRDFLATYGISTDCSGLAARACNLLHPVDPLDVVNGANTATLAKLPSVGSPADLKAGDMMVKGGSHVRLLTDVDVTPTGIEFTTLESTASKVFPNGNGIGERRWRFPNVQEFKQLHEMIGSEFVEASAADQAYIYTSKE
;
A
#
# COMPACT_ATOMS: atom_id res chain seq x y z
N LEU A 1 -10.78 37.81 11.32
CA LEU A 1 -10.94 37.70 9.86
C LEU A 1 -11.63 36.36 9.61
N ILE A 2 -12.91 36.37 9.26
CA ILE A 2 -13.69 35.13 9.03
C ILE A 2 -13.26 34.61 7.66
N ILE A 3 -12.51 33.51 7.62
CA ILE A 3 -12.22 32.80 6.38
C ILE A 3 -13.49 32.05 6.00
N LEU A 4 -14.22 32.62 5.05
CA LEU A 4 -15.34 32.00 4.37
C LEU A 4 -14.77 30.78 3.61
N CYS A 5 -15.01 29.58 4.16
CA CYS A 5 -14.65 28.32 3.51
C CYS A 5 -15.52 28.19 2.25
N LEU A 6 -14.96 28.60 1.10
CA LEU A 6 -15.54 28.36 -0.20
C LEU A 6 -15.46 26.86 -0.48
N ILE A 7 -16.56 26.15 -0.19
CA ILE A 7 -16.77 24.78 -0.65
C ILE A 7 -16.74 24.82 -2.19
N ILE A 8 -15.66 24.32 -2.77
CA ILE A 8 -15.55 24.17 -4.23
C ILE A 8 -16.55 23.05 -4.61
N PRO A 9 -17.61 23.32 -5.41
CA PRO A 9 -18.73 22.39 -5.64
C PRO A 9 -18.40 21.13 -6.46
N GLY A 10 -17.14 20.96 -6.89
CA GLY A 10 -16.73 19.84 -7.75
C GLY A 10 -16.31 18.57 -7.01
N TYR A 11 -15.77 18.68 -5.80
CA TYR A 11 -15.05 17.57 -5.14
C TYR A 11 -15.91 16.70 -4.22
N ALA A 12 -17.01 17.23 -3.66
CA ALA A 12 -18.01 16.43 -2.94
C ALA A 12 -18.75 15.40 -3.83
N ARG A 13 -18.45 15.36 -5.13
CA ARG A 13 -19.14 14.57 -6.16
C ARG A 13 -18.43 13.27 -6.52
N ALA A 14 -17.25 12.99 -5.96
CA ALA A 14 -16.47 11.79 -6.26
C ALA A 14 -16.82 10.61 -5.33
N GLN A 15 -17.38 10.86 -4.16
CA GLN A 15 -17.73 9.78 -3.23
C GLN A 15 -19.08 9.14 -3.58
N ILE A 16 -19.28 7.90 -3.15
CA ILE A 16 -20.59 7.27 -3.06
C ILE A 16 -21.27 7.69 -1.76
N GLU A 17 -22.58 7.90 -1.83
CA GLU A 17 -23.37 8.23 -0.64
C GLU A 17 -23.90 6.96 0.05
N ASN A 18 -24.15 5.91 -0.74
CA ASN A 18 -24.73 4.66 -0.27
C ASN A 18 -23.86 3.48 -0.67
N SER A 19 -23.95 2.40 0.10
CA SER A 19 -23.15 1.19 -0.13
C SER A 19 -23.47 0.52 -1.48
N VAL A 20 -22.43 0.03 -2.17
CA VAL A 20 -22.49 -0.62 -3.49
C VAL A 20 -21.95 -2.05 -3.41
N GLY A 21 -22.55 -2.98 -4.14
CA GLY A 21 -22.15 -4.39 -4.21
C GLY A 21 -22.96 -5.30 -3.30
N VAL A 22 -22.31 -6.33 -2.75
CA VAL A 22 -22.97 -7.39 -1.97
C VAL A 22 -23.67 -6.81 -0.73
N GLY A 23 -24.99 -7.03 -0.66
CA GLY A 23 -25.85 -6.52 0.41
C GLY A 23 -25.92 -4.98 0.48
N GLY A 24 -25.38 -4.28 -0.52
CA GLY A 24 -25.39 -2.82 -0.58
C GLY A 24 -26.76 -2.27 -0.93
N GLU A 25 -26.94 -0.97 -0.68
CA GLU A 25 -28.13 -0.23 -1.11
C GLU A 25 -28.24 -0.15 -2.64
N ASN A 26 -27.09 -0.16 -3.33
CA ASN A 26 -27.00 -0.24 -4.79
C ASN A 26 -27.78 0.87 -5.51
N VAL A 27 -27.75 2.09 -4.95
CA VAL A 27 -28.30 3.28 -5.60
C VAL A 27 -27.60 3.48 -6.94
N ALA A 28 -28.37 3.57 -8.03
CA ALA A 28 -27.84 3.51 -9.39
C ALA A 28 -26.73 4.55 -9.69
N ALA A 29 -26.82 5.74 -9.09
CA ALA A 29 -25.80 6.78 -9.22
C ALA A 29 -24.45 6.36 -8.61
N ASP A 30 -24.48 5.76 -7.42
CA ASP A 30 -23.29 5.28 -6.71
C ASP A 30 -22.69 4.05 -7.41
N VAL A 31 -23.54 3.13 -7.87
CA VAL A 31 -23.10 1.95 -8.63
C VAL A 31 -22.38 2.37 -9.91
N LYS A 32 -22.98 3.30 -10.67
CA LYS A 32 -22.38 3.80 -11.91
C LYS A 32 -21.03 4.42 -11.66
N ARG A 33 -20.90 5.17 -10.56
CA ARG A 33 -19.64 5.78 -10.15
C ARG A 33 -18.57 4.74 -9.84
N ILE A 34 -18.92 3.69 -9.09
CA ILE A 34 -17.99 2.57 -8.84
C ILE A 34 -17.61 1.83 -10.12
N GLN A 35 -18.53 1.62 -11.06
CA GLN A 35 -18.23 1.02 -12.36
C GLN A 35 -17.23 1.87 -13.15
N VAL A 36 -17.41 3.20 -13.20
CA VAL A 36 -16.47 4.15 -13.82
C VAL A 36 -15.08 4.03 -13.18
N PHE A 37 -15.01 4.05 -11.85
CA PHE A 37 -13.72 3.98 -11.14
C PHE A 37 -13.04 2.64 -11.35
N LEU A 38 -13.77 1.53 -11.31
CA LEU A 38 -13.25 0.21 -11.60
C LEU A 38 -12.70 0.14 -13.03
N ASN A 39 -13.42 0.67 -14.02
CA ASN A 39 -13.02 0.69 -15.43
C ASN A 39 -11.75 1.52 -15.71
N SER A 40 -11.42 2.45 -14.84
CA SER A 40 -10.23 3.30 -14.94
C SER A 40 -9.02 2.69 -14.22
N VAL A 41 -9.24 1.72 -13.33
CA VAL A 41 -8.17 0.89 -12.78
C VAL A 41 -7.76 -0.12 -13.84
N SER A 42 -6.46 -0.24 -14.12
CA SER A 42 -5.99 -1.27 -15.05
C SER A 42 -6.37 -2.66 -14.54
N ASP A 43 -6.62 -3.58 -15.45
CA ASP A 43 -6.86 -4.99 -15.11
C ASP A 43 -5.70 -5.56 -14.28
N LEU A 44 -4.46 -5.14 -14.55
CA LEU A 44 -3.28 -5.48 -13.75
C LEU A 44 -3.39 -4.97 -12.31
N SER A 45 -3.97 -3.79 -12.08
CA SER A 45 -4.17 -3.17 -10.76
C SER A 45 -5.52 -3.50 -10.11
N GLY A 46 -6.17 -4.60 -10.50
CA GLY A 46 -7.41 -5.03 -9.84
C GLY A 46 -8.69 -4.57 -10.55
N GLY A 47 -8.59 -3.78 -11.62
CA GLY A 47 -9.74 -3.42 -12.47
C GLY A 47 -10.35 -4.60 -13.22
N PRO A 48 -11.49 -4.43 -13.89
CA PRO A 48 -12.18 -5.50 -14.57
C PRO A 48 -11.44 -5.90 -15.86
N VAL A 49 -11.28 -7.21 -16.10
CA VAL A 49 -10.58 -7.74 -17.30
C VAL A 49 -11.31 -7.36 -18.60
N GLN A 50 -12.63 -7.39 -18.54
CA GLN A 50 -13.50 -6.80 -19.55
C GLN A 50 -14.17 -5.59 -18.91
N ARG A 51 -14.11 -4.41 -19.57
CA ARG A 51 -14.77 -3.21 -19.06
C ARG A 51 -16.23 -3.49 -18.73
N LEU A 52 -16.67 -2.97 -17.59
CA LEU A 52 -18.05 -3.00 -17.13
C LEU A 52 -18.88 -2.01 -17.96
N ASP A 53 -20.15 -2.36 -18.16
CA ASP A 53 -21.15 -1.40 -18.60
C ASP A 53 -21.41 -0.42 -17.45
N GLU A 54 -21.31 0.89 -17.69
CA GLU A 54 -21.51 1.95 -16.69
C GLU A 54 -23.01 2.28 -16.55
N ASP A 55 -23.80 1.24 -16.30
CA ASP A 55 -25.27 1.22 -16.34
C ASP A 55 -25.92 1.53 -14.98
N GLY A 56 -25.14 1.58 -13.90
CA GLY A 56 -25.66 1.76 -12.55
C GLY A 56 -26.32 0.52 -11.95
N ILE A 57 -26.10 -0.67 -12.51
CA ILE A 57 -26.64 -1.94 -12.02
C ILE A 57 -25.53 -2.76 -11.38
N ALA A 58 -25.67 -3.06 -10.09
CA ALA A 58 -24.70 -3.86 -9.33
C ALA A 58 -24.91 -5.37 -9.60
N GLY A 59 -24.80 -5.76 -10.87
CA GLY A 59 -24.95 -7.15 -11.31
C GLY A 59 -23.71 -8.00 -11.01
N PRO A 60 -23.76 -9.31 -11.35
CA PRO A 60 -22.67 -10.25 -11.06
C PRO A 60 -21.29 -9.80 -11.57
N LYS A 61 -21.24 -9.10 -12.72
CA LYS A 61 -19.99 -8.57 -13.27
C LYS A 61 -19.40 -7.45 -12.42
N THR A 62 -20.23 -6.53 -11.94
CA THR A 62 -19.80 -5.43 -11.07
C THR A 62 -19.34 -5.97 -9.72
N ILE A 63 -20.08 -6.91 -9.13
CA ILE A 63 -19.70 -7.57 -7.87
C ILE A 63 -18.35 -8.29 -8.03
N ALA A 64 -18.19 -9.11 -9.07
CA ALA A 64 -16.93 -9.81 -9.33
C ALA A 64 -15.75 -8.84 -9.58
N ALA A 65 -16.00 -7.68 -10.18
CA ALA A 65 -14.99 -6.64 -10.34
C ALA A 65 -14.62 -5.98 -9.00
N ILE A 66 -15.58 -5.75 -8.10
CA ILE A 66 -15.33 -5.26 -6.74
C ILE A 66 -14.50 -6.29 -5.97
N GLU A 67 -14.92 -7.55 -5.93
CA GLU A 67 -14.18 -8.64 -5.26
C GLU A 67 -12.75 -8.75 -5.79
N ARG A 68 -12.58 -8.74 -7.12
CA ARG A 68 -11.26 -8.76 -7.75
C ARG A 68 -10.42 -7.56 -7.34
N PHE A 69 -10.99 -6.36 -7.38
CA PHE A 69 -10.30 -5.14 -6.98
C PHE A 69 -9.85 -5.22 -5.53
N GLN A 70 -10.74 -5.61 -4.62
CA GLN A 70 -10.43 -5.76 -3.21
C GLN A 70 -9.34 -6.81 -2.99
N ARG A 71 -9.42 -7.97 -3.65
CA ARG A 71 -8.44 -9.04 -3.48
C ARG A 71 -7.05 -8.58 -3.88
N MET A 72 -6.98 -7.83 -4.98
CA MET A 72 -5.72 -7.34 -5.54
C MET A 72 -5.15 -6.16 -4.75
N GLN A 73 -5.99 -5.19 -4.39
CA GLN A 73 -5.55 -3.93 -3.79
C GLN A 73 -5.53 -3.96 -2.26
N LEU A 74 -6.45 -4.70 -1.64
CA LEU A 74 -6.70 -4.67 -0.19
C LEU A 74 -6.43 -6.03 0.46
N GLY A 75 -6.47 -7.09 -0.34
CA GLY A 75 -6.21 -8.46 0.08
C GLY A 75 -7.43 -9.20 0.63
N PHE A 76 -8.63 -8.61 0.69
CA PHE A 76 -9.91 -9.27 1.03
C PHE A 76 -10.84 -9.24 -0.19
N GLU A 77 -11.98 -9.93 -0.17
CA GLU A 77 -12.98 -9.86 -1.25
C GLU A 77 -14.39 -10.12 -0.72
N ASP A 78 -14.99 -9.13 -0.05
CA ASP A 78 -16.36 -9.22 0.44
C ASP A 78 -17.40 -8.75 -0.58
N GLY A 79 -16.94 -8.20 -1.72
CA GLY A 79 -17.78 -7.72 -2.81
C GLY A 79 -18.56 -6.45 -2.47
N ARG A 80 -18.19 -5.74 -1.40
CA ARG A 80 -18.91 -4.57 -0.89
C ARG A 80 -18.04 -3.30 -0.83
N VAL A 81 -18.58 -2.21 -1.33
CA VAL A 81 -18.00 -0.87 -1.25
C VAL A 81 -18.87 -0.02 -0.34
N ASP A 82 -18.37 0.31 0.86
CA ASP A 82 -19.04 1.22 1.77
C ASP A 82 -18.54 2.67 1.57
N PRO A 83 -19.41 3.69 1.77
CA PRO A 83 -19.00 5.08 1.80
C PRO A 83 -17.88 5.31 2.82
N GLN A 84 -16.81 5.99 2.38
CA GLN A 84 -15.58 6.23 3.13
C GLN A 84 -14.84 4.95 3.56
N GLY A 85 -15.24 3.80 3.04
CA GLY A 85 -14.62 2.51 3.32
C GLY A 85 -13.33 2.28 2.54
N LYS A 86 -12.56 1.28 2.97
CA LYS A 86 -11.24 0.92 2.38
C LYS A 86 -11.30 0.75 0.86
N THR A 87 -12.37 0.15 0.35
CA THR A 87 -12.56 -0.11 -1.09
C THR A 87 -12.76 1.17 -1.88
N GLU A 88 -13.63 2.06 -1.42
CA GLU A 88 -13.90 3.33 -2.09
C GLU A 88 -12.65 4.21 -2.09
N LEU A 89 -12.03 4.39 -0.92
CA LEU A 89 -10.85 5.25 -0.77
C LEU A 89 -9.71 4.80 -1.70
N ARG A 90 -9.48 3.50 -1.81
CA ARG A 90 -8.45 2.96 -2.70
C ARG A 90 -8.81 3.12 -4.18
N LEU A 91 -10.09 2.98 -4.54
CA LEU A 91 -10.56 3.25 -5.91
C LEU A 91 -10.34 4.71 -6.29
N LEU A 92 -10.76 5.63 -5.43
CA LEU A 92 -10.59 7.06 -5.63
C LEU A 92 -9.10 7.40 -5.85
N ARG A 93 -8.22 6.93 -4.96
CA ARG A 93 -6.78 7.20 -5.05
C ARG A 93 -6.16 6.69 -6.35
N LEU A 94 -6.51 5.49 -6.78
CA LEU A 94 -6.03 4.94 -8.06
C LEU A 94 -6.56 5.68 -9.29
N ASN A 95 -7.64 6.43 -9.12
CA ASN A 95 -8.22 7.29 -10.14
C ASN A 95 -7.72 8.74 -10.06
N GLY A 96 -6.68 9.01 -9.26
CA GLY A 96 -6.15 10.36 -9.07
C GLY A 96 -7.10 11.31 -8.34
N MET A 97 -8.01 10.75 -7.54
CA MET A 97 -8.92 11.50 -6.68
C MET A 97 -8.60 11.16 -5.22
N HIS A 98 -8.20 12.10 -4.37
CA HIS A 98 -8.37 11.88 -2.94
C HIS A 98 -9.78 12.25 -2.49
N VAL A 99 -10.17 11.67 -1.36
CA VAL A 99 -11.29 12.17 -0.58
C VAL A 99 -10.89 13.49 0.03
N VAL A 100 -11.04 14.53 -0.77
CA VAL A 100 -10.84 15.90 -0.35
C VAL A 100 -11.98 16.28 0.59
N ARG A 101 -11.76 16.17 1.90
CA ARG A 101 -12.46 17.01 2.87
C ARG A 101 -11.74 18.36 3.04
N GLY A 102 -11.38 19.02 1.93
CA GLY A 102 -11.03 20.44 1.92
C GLY A 102 -9.80 20.89 1.12
N VAL A 103 -8.85 20.02 0.73
CA VAL A 103 -7.68 20.37 -0.10
C VAL A 103 -7.36 19.31 -1.16
N ALA A 104 -6.96 19.71 -2.38
CA ALA A 104 -6.52 18.80 -3.44
C ALA A 104 -5.21 18.08 -3.08
N ASP A 105 -5.02 16.85 -3.55
CA ASP A 105 -3.84 16.03 -3.31
C ASP A 105 -2.57 16.81 -3.66
N THR A 106 -1.63 16.81 -2.72
CA THR A 106 -0.29 17.33 -2.94
C THR A 106 0.44 16.51 -3.99
N ASP A 107 1.44 17.10 -4.64
CA ASP A 107 2.26 16.37 -5.61
C ASP A 107 3.01 15.20 -4.95
N ASP A 108 3.30 15.30 -3.65
CA ASP A 108 3.97 14.24 -2.90
C ASP A 108 3.02 13.05 -2.62
N GLU A 109 1.75 13.31 -2.31
CA GLU A 109 0.73 12.27 -2.19
C GLU A 109 0.54 11.49 -3.50
N LYS A 110 0.54 12.18 -4.65
CA LYS A 110 0.47 11.53 -5.97
C LYS A 110 1.70 10.67 -6.25
N LYS A 111 2.90 11.20 -6.01
CA LYS A 111 4.15 10.43 -6.15
C LYS A 111 4.15 9.19 -5.24
N LEU A 112 3.69 9.34 -4.01
CA LEU A 112 3.58 8.22 -3.08
C LEU A 112 2.52 7.21 -3.51
N ALA A 113 1.39 7.64 -4.07
CA ALA A 113 0.38 6.74 -4.62
C ALA A 113 0.97 5.86 -5.75
N GLU A 114 1.68 6.46 -6.70
CA GLU A 114 2.40 5.71 -7.76
C GLU A 114 3.44 4.75 -7.18
N PHE A 115 4.26 5.23 -6.23
CA PHE A 115 5.25 4.42 -5.53
C PHE A 115 4.61 3.22 -4.83
N THR A 116 3.53 3.43 -4.07
CA THR A 116 2.83 2.35 -3.35
C THR A 116 2.27 1.32 -4.33
N SER A 117 1.73 1.76 -5.46
CA SER A 117 1.17 0.90 -6.49
C SER A 117 2.24 0.00 -7.10
N ALA A 118 3.41 0.55 -7.42
CA ALA A 118 4.53 -0.22 -7.97
C ALA A 118 4.99 -1.33 -7.01
N PHE A 119 4.98 -1.07 -5.70
CA PHE A 119 5.35 -2.07 -4.69
C PHE A 119 4.24 -3.08 -4.37
N ALA A 120 2.97 -2.68 -4.48
CA ALA A 120 1.83 -3.56 -4.25
C ALA A 120 1.58 -4.52 -5.42
N ASN A 121 2.07 -4.21 -6.61
CA ASN A 121 1.77 -4.90 -7.85
C ASN A 121 3.01 -5.14 -8.72
N ILE A 122 3.61 -6.33 -8.58
CA ILE A 122 4.69 -6.80 -9.43
C ILE A 122 4.10 -7.58 -10.61
N VAL A 123 4.26 -7.06 -11.82
CA VAL A 123 3.73 -7.69 -13.03
C VAL A 123 4.82 -8.50 -13.74
N VAL A 124 4.54 -9.78 -14.00
CA VAL A 124 5.39 -10.69 -14.80
C VAL A 124 4.58 -11.33 -15.93
N SER A 125 5.25 -11.93 -16.91
CA SER A 125 4.65 -12.68 -18.02
C SER A 125 4.67 -14.18 -17.74
N VAL A 126 3.51 -14.82 -17.80
CA VAL A 126 3.33 -16.28 -17.71
C VAL A 126 2.60 -16.74 -18.96
N ASN A 127 3.24 -17.56 -19.80
CA ASN A 127 2.67 -18.06 -21.05
C ASN A 127 2.09 -16.94 -21.95
N GLY A 128 2.79 -15.79 -22.02
CA GLY A 128 2.38 -14.62 -22.80
C GLY A 128 1.25 -13.80 -22.18
N LYS A 129 0.80 -14.13 -20.96
CA LYS A 129 -0.19 -13.36 -20.21
C LYS A 129 0.46 -12.62 -19.06
N ALA A 130 0.09 -11.36 -18.88
CA ALA A 130 0.51 -10.60 -17.72
C ALA A 130 -0.19 -11.12 -16.45
N VAL A 131 0.60 -11.37 -15.41
CA VAL A 131 0.12 -11.80 -14.10
C VAL A 131 0.68 -10.84 -13.06
N SER A 132 -0.20 -10.28 -12.23
CA SER A 132 0.15 -9.40 -11.12
C SER A 132 0.33 -10.20 -9.83
N ILE A 133 1.39 -9.89 -9.10
CA ILE A 133 1.74 -10.51 -7.82
C ILE A 133 1.95 -9.41 -6.78
N ARG A 134 1.25 -9.52 -5.65
CA ARG A 134 1.57 -8.74 -4.46
C ARG A 134 2.75 -9.40 -3.73
N PRO A 135 3.89 -8.72 -3.58
CA PRO A 135 5.06 -9.34 -2.99
C PRO A 135 4.84 -9.61 -1.48
N PRO A 136 5.46 -10.66 -0.92
CA PRO A 136 5.40 -10.94 0.51
C PRO A 136 6.19 -9.88 1.28
N TYR A 137 5.91 -9.66 2.57
CA TYR A 137 6.81 -8.84 3.38
C TYR A 137 8.07 -9.67 3.66
N HIS A 138 9.23 -9.02 3.67
CA HIS A 138 10.47 -9.68 4.05
C HIS A 138 11.02 -9.10 5.35
N ILE A 139 11.33 -9.98 6.31
CA ILE A 139 12.05 -9.61 7.54
C ILE A 139 13.54 -9.81 7.24
N ASN A 140 14.31 -8.75 7.34
CA ASN A 140 15.75 -8.75 7.09
C ASN A 140 16.60 -9.18 8.31
N ALA A 141 15.98 -9.84 9.30
CA ALA A 141 16.60 -10.31 10.54
C ALA A 141 15.96 -11.61 11.05
N GLY A 142 16.65 -12.30 11.95
CA GLY A 142 16.16 -13.50 12.64
C GLY A 142 15.98 -14.74 11.76
N ALA A 143 15.17 -15.68 12.23
CA ALA A 143 15.01 -17.02 11.64
C ALA A 143 14.52 -16.99 10.18
N ARG A 144 13.68 -16.01 9.81
CA ARG A 144 13.15 -15.89 8.45
C ARG A 144 14.24 -15.55 7.44
N LYS A 145 15.14 -14.60 7.77
CA LYS A 145 16.31 -14.29 6.94
C LYS A 145 17.25 -15.49 6.85
N ALA A 146 17.53 -16.16 7.97
CA ALA A 146 18.40 -17.34 7.98
C ALA A 146 17.86 -18.47 7.09
N LYS A 147 16.54 -18.71 7.12
CA LYS A 147 15.88 -19.71 6.26
C LYS A 147 15.96 -19.34 4.78
N ALA A 148 15.68 -18.07 4.44
CA ALA A 148 15.80 -17.60 3.06
C ALA A 148 17.24 -17.75 2.54
N GLU A 149 18.23 -17.41 3.37
CA GLU A 149 19.65 -17.57 3.03
C GLU A 149 20.04 -19.03 2.82
N ALA A 150 19.61 -19.94 3.70
CA ALA A 150 19.84 -21.38 3.53
C ALA A 150 19.22 -21.92 2.24
N ASN A 151 17.99 -21.50 1.90
CA ASN A 151 17.33 -21.88 0.66
C ASN A 151 18.09 -21.38 -0.57
N ARG A 152 18.60 -20.14 -0.54
CA ARG A 152 19.46 -19.60 -1.62
C ARG A 152 20.72 -20.44 -1.75
N GLN A 153 21.42 -20.73 -0.65
CA GLN A 153 22.64 -21.55 -0.68
C GLN A 153 22.41 -22.96 -1.25
N ALA A 154 21.25 -23.55 -0.99
CA ALA A 154 20.89 -24.88 -1.47
C ALA A 154 20.54 -24.95 -2.98
N SER A 155 20.22 -23.82 -3.63
CA SER A 155 19.87 -23.80 -5.06
C SER A 155 20.89 -23.03 -5.90
N THR A 156 21.64 -23.76 -6.71
CA THR A 156 22.65 -23.17 -7.61
C THR A 156 22.02 -22.30 -8.70
N GLU A 157 20.88 -22.74 -9.23
CA GLU A 157 20.11 -22.03 -10.25
C GLU A 157 19.58 -20.70 -9.73
N VAL A 158 18.99 -20.70 -8.53
CA VAL A 158 18.51 -19.45 -7.91
C VAL A 158 19.66 -18.50 -7.60
N ARG A 159 20.79 -19.00 -7.09
CA ARG A 159 21.98 -18.14 -6.89
C ARG A 159 22.47 -17.51 -8.18
N LYS A 160 22.46 -18.27 -9.29
CA LYS A 160 22.85 -17.76 -10.60
C LYS A 160 21.88 -16.66 -11.08
N ILE A 161 20.58 -16.84 -10.86
CA ILE A 161 19.59 -15.80 -11.19
C ILE A 161 19.82 -14.56 -10.33
N ILE A 162 20.02 -14.72 -9.01
CA ILE A 162 20.30 -13.61 -8.10
C ILE A 162 21.56 -12.87 -8.51
N SER A 163 22.67 -13.56 -8.78
CA SER A 163 23.93 -12.93 -9.17
C SER A 163 23.83 -12.17 -10.49
N ASN A 164 22.93 -12.60 -11.37
CA ASN A 164 22.67 -11.95 -12.66
C ASN A 164 21.59 -10.86 -12.58
N SER A 165 20.86 -10.77 -11.46
CA SER A 165 19.82 -9.77 -11.24
C SER A 165 20.43 -8.44 -10.84
N ILE A 166 19.84 -7.34 -11.33
CA ILE A 166 20.21 -5.99 -10.91
C ILE A 166 20.00 -5.87 -9.38
N GLY A 167 20.97 -5.31 -8.67
CA GLY A 167 20.89 -5.10 -7.23
C GLY A 167 20.70 -6.38 -6.42
N ALA A 168 21.48 -7.43 -6.74
CA ALA A 168 21.45 -8.72 -6.08
C ALA A 168 21.54 -8.62 -4.54
N TYR A 169 22.34 -7.66 -4.04
CA TYR A 169 22.50 -7.43 -2.61
C TYR A 169 21.23 -6.84 -1.99
N GLU A 170 20.60 -5.87 -2.64
CA GLU A 170 19.32 -5.29 -2.22
C GLU A 170 18.20 -6.32 -2.26
N ALA A 171 18.15 -7.09 -3.35
CA ALA A 171 17.17 -8.15 -3.56
C ALA A 171 17.19 -9.18 -2.44
N THR A 172 18.39 -9.50 -1.92
CA THR A 172 18.59 -10.54 -0.92
C THR A 172 18.50 -10.08 0.53
N ASN A 173 18.54 -8.77 0.78
CA ASN A 173 18.49 -8.17 2.11
C ASN A 173 17.15 -7.51 2.45
N GLY A 174 16.10 -7.79 1.68
CA GLY A 174 14.80 -7.18 1.91
C GLY A 174 14.77 -5.70 1.52
N LYS A 175 15.59 -5.28 0.57
CA LYS A 175 15.66 -3.89 0.09
C LYS A 175 15.31 -3.77 -1.40
N ALA A 176 14.74 -4.81 -2.01
CA ALA A 176 14.51 -4.88 -3.44
C ALA A 176 13.56 -3.76 -3.93
N THR A 177 13.84 -3.16 -5.09
CA THR A 177 12.87 -2.32 -5.80
C THR A 177 11.84 -3.18 -6.56
N PRO A 178 10.70 -2.63 -7.01
CA PRO A 178 9.72 -3.37 -7.80
C PRO A 178 10.34 -4.00 -9.06
N ASP A 179 11.20 -3.26 -9.77
CA ASP A 179 11.88 -3.79 -10.96
C ASP A 179 12.85 -4.92 -10.66
N GLN A 180 13.53 -4.88 -9.52
CA GLN A 180 14.42 -5.96 -9.09
C GLN A 180 13.62 -7.22 -8.76
N ILE A 181 12.49 -7.08 -8.04
CA ILE A 181 11.59 -8.20 -7.74
C ILE A 181 11.03 -8.78 -9.04
N ARG A 182 10.55 -7.93 -9.95
CA ARG A 182 10.03 -8.32 -11.26
C ARG A 182 11.07 -9.08 -12.08
N SER A 183 12.28 -8.54 -12.21
CA SER A 183 13.34 -9.13 -13.03
C SER A 183 13.77 -10.48 -12.48
N PHE A 184 13.94 -10.59 -11.17
CA PHE A 184 14.25 -11.86 -10.51
C PHE A 184 13.15 -12.90 -10.74
N LEU A 185 11.89 -12.53 -10.50
CA LEU A 185 10.76 -13.45 -10.62
C LEU A 185 10.56 -13.91 -12.07
N GLN A 186 10.66 -13.00 -13.04
CA GLN A 186 10.57 -13.36 -14.46
C GLN A 186 11.66 -14.36 -14.84
N ALA A 187 12.92 -14.11 -14.45
CA ALA A 187 14.02 -15.03 -14.75
C ALA A 187 13.82 -16.41 -14.10
N ALA A 188 13.23 -16.48 -12.91
CA ALA A 188 12.90 -17.74 -12.25
C ALA A 188 11.76 -18.50 -12.95
N ILE A 189 10.76 -17.78 -13.46
CA ILE A 189 9.67 -18.36 -14.28
C ILE A 189 10.23 -18.92 -15.58
N ASP A 190 11.05 -18.15 -16.29
CA ASP A 190 11.64 -18.55 -17.57
C ASP A 190 12.58 -19.76 -17.41
N ALA A 191 13.21 -19.89 -16.24
CA ALA A 191 14.02 -21.05 -15.86
C ALA A 191 13.21 -22.26 -15.37
N GLY A 192 11.88 -22.17 -15.29
CA GLY A 192 11.00 -23.26 -14.83
C GLY A 192 11.11 -23.57 -13.33
N LEU A 193 11.59 -22.62 -12.52
CA LEU A 193 11.83 -22.84 -11.08
C LEU A 193 10.60 -22.54 -10.20
N VAL A 194 9.58 -21.89 -10.76
CA VAL A 194 8.39 -21.47 -10.01
C VAL A 194 7.23 -22.42 -10.26
N SER A 195 6.68 -22.97 -9.19
CA SER A 195 5.48 -23.83 -9.24
C SER A 195 4.68 -23.74 -7.93
N PRO A 196 3.34 -23.64 -7.99
CA PRO A 196 2.53 -23.46 -9.20
C PRO A 196 2.70 -22.07 -9.83
N LEU A 197 2.41 -21.93 -11.12
CA LEU A 197 2.41 -20.63 -11.83
C LEU A 197 1.11 -19.84 -11.55
N THR A 198 0.78 -19.69 -10.27
CA THR A 198 -0.31 -18.86 -9.76
C THR A 198 0.27 -17.66 -9.00
N PRO A 199 -0.50 -16.58 -8.77
CA PRO A 199 -0.07 -15.47 -7.92
C PRO A 199 0.48 -15.93 -6.56
N ASP A 200 -0.18 -16.90 -5.93
CA ASP A 200 0.26 -17.44 -4.64
C ASP A 200 1.54 -18.27 -4.76
N GLY A 201 1.67 -19.13 -5.78
CA GLY A 201 2.90 -19.90 -5.97
C GLY A 201 4.12 -19.03 -6.27
N MET A 202 3.94 -17.96 -7.06
CA MET A 202 4.98 -16.95 -7.31
C MET A 202 5.33 -16.16 -6.05
N ARG A 203 4.32 -15.79 -5.26
CA ARG A 203 4.49 -15.10 -3.98
C ARG A 203 5.22 -15.97 -2.95
N ASP A 204 4.89 -17.26 -2.88
CA ASP A 204 5.56 -18.25 -2.03
C ASP A 204 7.00 -18.48 -2.46
N PHE A 205 7.27 -18.49 -3.76
CA PHE A 205 8.63 -18.53 -4.29
C PHE A 205 9.46 -17.33 -3.82
N LEU A 206 8.93 -16.11 -3.97
CA LEU A 206 9.57 -14.89 -3.45
C LEU A 206 9.81 -14.98 -1.94
N ALA A 207 8.84 -15.48 -1.18
CA ALA A 207 8.96 -15.64 0.26
C ALA A 207 10.04 -16.67 0.66
N THR A 208 10.14 -17.76 -0.11
CA THR A 208 11.09 -18.87 0.10
C THR A 208 12.53 -18.40 -0.02
N TYR A 209 12.83 -17.56 -1.01
CA TYR A 209 14.18 -17.05 -1.27
C TYR A 209 14.43 -15.65 -0.70
N GLY A 210 13.43 -15.09 -0.02
CA GLY A 210 13.55 -13.82 0.67
C GLY A 210 13.76 -12.63 -0.25
N ILE A 211 13.07 -12.61 -1.39
CA ILE A 211 13.16 -11.53 -2.38
C ILE A 211 11.96 -10.61 -2.22
N SER A 212 12.15 -9.48 -1.53
CA SER A 212 11.13 -8.43 -1.36
C SER A 212 11.73 -7.15 -0.74
N THR A 213 10.86 -6.28 -0.24
CA THR A 213 11.16 -5.08 0.53
C THR A 213 10.60 -5.16 1.96
N ASP A 214 11.41 -4.77 2.93
CA ASP A 214 11.07 -4.64 4.34
C ASP A 214 10.48 -3.24 4.64
N CYS A 215 9.94 -3.04 5.85
CA CYS A 215 9.30 -1.78 6.21
C CYS A 215 10.25 -0.58 6.14
N SER A 216 11.50 -0.75 6.60
CA SER A 216 12.47 0.34 6.59
C SER A 216 13.02 0.66 5.20
N GLY A 217 13.14 -0.33 4.31
CA GLY A 217 13.53 -0.15 2.91
C GLY A 217 12.43 0.56 2.12
N LEU A 218 11.17 0.18 2.35
CA LEU A 218 10.01 0.85 1.78
C LEU A 218 9.98 2.33 2.18
N ALA A 219 10.04 2.62 3.48
CA ALA A 219 9.98 3.99 4.00
C ALA A 219 11.16 4.85 3.51
N ALA A 220 12.40 4.33 3.60
CA ALA A 220 13.57 5.09 3.17
C ALA A 220 13.59 5.39 1.66
N ARG A 221 13.07 4.47 0.83
CA ARG A 221 12.93 4.70 -0.62
C ARG A 221 11.88 5.77 -0.91
N ALA A 222 10.76 5.77 -0.20
CA ALA A 222 9.76 6.83 -0.31
C ALA A 222 10.34 8.18 0.10
N CYS A 223 11.08 8.26 1.20
CA CYS A 223 11.75 9.51 1.59
C CYS A 223 12.75 9.99 0.52
N ASN A 224 13.48 9.09 -0.13
CA ASN A 224 14.41 9.47 -1.20
C ASN A 224 13.70 9.89 -2.49
N LEU A 225 12.49 9.38 -2.74
CA LEU A 225 11.66 9.82 -3.86
C LEU A 225 11.21 11.28 -3.67
N LEU A 226 10.82 11.64 -2.45
CA LEU A 226 10.35 13.00 -2.13
C LEU A 226 11.50 13.98 -1.87
N HIS A 227 12.58 13.52 -1.26
CA HIS A 227 13.75 14.31 -0.90
C HIS A 227 15.02 13.69 -1.53
N PRO A 228 15.29 13.98 -2.82
CA PRO A 228 16.39 13.38 -3.57
C PRO A 228 17.76 13.93 -3.19
N VAL A 229 17.83 15.09 -2.54
CA VAL A 229 19.07 15.63 -1.96
C VAL A 229 19.42 14.84 -0.69
N ASP A 230 20.69 14.48 -0.55
CA ASP A 230 21.22 13.65 0.55
C ASP A 230 20.36 12.41 0.83
N PRO A 231 20.29 11.46 -0.12
CA PRO A 231 19.46 10.28 0.01
C PRO A 231 19.89 9.42 1.20
N LEU A 232 18.91 8.86 1.91
CA LEU A 232 19.15 7.83 2.92
C LEU A 232 19.80 6.63 2.24
N ASP A 233 20.85 6.08 2.85
CA ASP A 233 21.43 4.81 2.41
C ASP A 233 20.44 3.67 2.72
N VAL A 234 19.55 3.40 1.78
CA VAL A 234 18.48 2.38 1.90
C VAL A 234 19.04 1.01 2.27
N VAL A 235 20.24 0.70 1.80
CA VAL A 235 20.76 -0.66 1.78
C VAL A 235 21.56 -0.96 3.03
N ASN A 236 22.48 -0.07 3.43
CA ASN A 236 23.37 -0.30 4.56
C ASN A 236 23.04 0.56 5.79
N GLY A 237 22.36 1.70 5.61
CA GLY A 237 22.15 2.69 6.67
C GLY A 237 20.72 2.78 7.21
N ALA A 238 19.72 2.57 6.35
CA ALA A 238 18.33 2.81 6.67
C ALA A 238 17.68 1.57 7.34
N ASN A 239 17.56 1.66 8.65
CA ASN A 239 16.81 0.75 9.50
C ASN A 239 15.91 1.55 10.44
N THR A 240 15.02 0.90 11.19
CA THR A 240 14.07 1.59 12.07
C THR A 240 14.74 2.42 13.16
N ALA A 241 15.95 2.06 13.62
CA ALA A 241 16.70 2.85 14.59
C ALA A 241 17.31 4.11 13.97
N THR A 242 17.75 4.06 12.72
CA THR A 242 18.19 5.25 11.96
C THR A 242 17.01 6.17 11.67
N LEU A 243 15.89 5.62 11.20
CA LEU A 243 14.69 6.40 10.89
C LEU A 243 14.11 7.09 12.14
N ALA A 244 14.19 6.45 13.31
CA ALA A 244 13.77 7.03 14.58
C ALA A 244 14.62 8.23 15.04
N LYS A 245 15.79 8.47 14.43
CA LYS A 245 16.68 9.60 14.74
C LYS A 245 16.51 10.79 13.80
N LEU A 246 15.65 10.66 12.78
CA LEU A 246 15.29 11.77 11.93
C LEU A 246 14.54 12.85 12.73
N PRO A 247 14.52 14.11 12.26
CA PRO A 247 13.74 15.18 12.88
C PRO A 247 12.34 14.73 13.28
N SER A 248 11.91 15.08 14.49
CA SER A 248 10.57 14.75 14.98
C SER A 248 9.55 15.73 14.41
N VAL A 249 8.37 15.23 14.05
CA VAL A 249 7.21 16.07 13.71
C VAL A 249 6.68 16.67 15.03
N GLY A 250 6.43 17.97 15.05
CA GLY A 250 6.09 18.70 16.28
C GLY A 250 4.71 18.39 16.82
N SER A 251 3.71 18.30 15.94
CA SER A 251 2.32 18.02 16.27
C SER A 251 1.61 17.25 15.15
N PRO A 252 0.45 16.62 15.41
CA PRO A 252 -0.36 16.03 14.35
C PRO A 252 -0.72 16.99 13.22
N ALA A 253 -0.89 18.29 13.51
CA ALA A 253 -1.18 19.32 12.51
C ALA A 253 -0.05 19.54 11.49
N ASP A 254 1.17 19.13 11.84
CA ASP A 254 2.36 19.27 10.99
C ASP A 254 2.62 18.02 10.14
N LEU A 255 1.79 16.97 10.28
CA LEU A 255 1.94 15.74 9.51
C LEU A 255 1.73 16.00 8.02
N LYS A 256 2.54 15.32 7.21
CA LYS A 256 2.46 15.34 5.75
C LYS A 256 2.81 13.98 5.14
N ALA A 257 2.44 13.79 3.89
CA ALA A 257 2.88 12.66 3.09
C ALA A 257 4.42 12.61 3.03
N GLY A 258 5.01 11.44 3.28
CA GLY A 258 6.45 11.26 3.38
C GLY A 258 6.97 11.16 4.82
N ASP A 259 6.21 11.64 5.80
CA ASP A 259 6.50 11.42 7.21
C ASP A 259 6.39 9.92 7.56
N MET A 260 6.94 9.55 8.72
CA MET A 260 6.98 8.17 9.16
C MET A 260 6.46 8.03 10.59
N MET A 261 5.63 7.02 10.81
CA MET A 261 5.40 6.44 12.12
C MET A 261 6.52 5.46 12.40
N VAL A 262 7.41 5.74 13.35
CA VAL A 262 8.54 4.87 13.67
C VAL A 262 8.45 4.31 15.08
N LYS A 263 8.71 3.02 15.21
CA LYS A 263 9.05 2.35 16.47
C LYS A 263 10.50 1.89 16.37
N GLY A 264 11.42 2.67 16.96
CA GLY A 264 12.86 2.43 16.89
C GLY A 264 13.24 0.99 17.27
N GLY A 265 14.01 0.33 16.41
CA GLY A 265 14.42 -1.06 16.58
C GLY A 265 13.32 -2.11 16.29
N SER A 266 12.12 -1.69 15.88
CA SER A 266 10.98 -2.60 15.70
C SER A 266 10.28 -2.45 14.34
N HIS A 267 9.66 -1.30 14.05
CA HIS A 267 8.81 -1.16 12.86
C HIS A 267 8.74 0.28 12.36
N VAL A 268 8.34 0.46 11.10
CA VAL A 268 8.05 1.77 10.53
C VAL A 268 6.86 1.69 9.58
N ARG A 269 6.04 2.74 9.56
CA ARG A 269 4.99 2.98 8.57
C ARG A 269 5.25 4.31 7.88
N LEU A 270 5.01 4.36 6.58
CA LEU A 270 5.12 5.56 5.77
C LEU A 270 3.75 6.23 5.70
N LEU A 271 3.64 7.52 6.00
CA LEU A 271 2.44 8.31 5.72
C LEU A 271 2.38 8.59 4.23
N THR A 272 1.27 8.19 3.59
CA THR A 272 1.07 8.37 2.15
C THR A 272 0.10 9.49 1.80
N ASP A 273 -0.65 9.94 2.80
CA ASP A 273 -1.83 10.80 2.64
C ASP A 273 -2.19 11.40 4.01
N VAL A 274 -2.43 12.70 4.08
CA VAL A 274 -2.78 13.41 5.32
C VAL A 274 -3.88 14.44 5.06
N ASP A 275 -5.00 14.29 5.77
CA ASP A 275 -6.18 15.13 5.64
C ASP A 275 -6.47 15.90 6.94
N VAL A 276 -6.60 17.22 6.80
CA VAL A 276 -7.14 18.07 7.88
C VAL A 276 -8.66 18.05 7.82
N THR A 277 -9.30 17.54 8.88
CA THR A 277 -10.76 17.44 8.97
C THR A 277 -11.30 18.32 10.11
N PRO A 278 -12.61 18.66 10.11
CA PRO A 278 -13.22 19.31 11.26
C PRO A 278 -13.13 18.52 12.58
N THR A 279 -12.88 17.22 12.49
CA THR A 279 -12.82 16.29 13.63
C THR A 279 -11.39 15.91 14.04
N GLY A 280 -10.37 16.55 13.45
CA GLY A 280 -8.96 16.28 13.72
C GLY A 280 -8.14 16.03 12.46
N ILE A 281 -6.96 15.42 12.61
CA ILE A 281 -6.10 15.01 11.50
C ILE A 281 -6.34 13.55 11.21
N GLU A 282 -6.67 13.23 9.97
CA GLU A 282 -6.74 11.86 9.49
C GLU A 282 -5.60 11.57 8.52
N PHE A 283 -5.09 10.35 8.48
CA PHE A 283 -3.97 10.03 7.61
C PHE A 283 -3.92 8.55 7.27
N THR A 284 -3.39 8.23 6.10
CA THR A 284 -3.14 6.84 5.68
C THR A 284 -1.66 6.52 5.81
N THR A 285 -1.37 5.34 6.34
CA THR A 285 -0.02 4.78 6.30
C THR A 285 0.05 3.55 5.43
N LEU A 286 1.15 3.41 4.69
CA LEU A 286 1.59 2.16 4.09
C LEU A 286 2.59 1.45 5.00
N GLU A 287 2.39 0.16 5.24
CA GLU A 287 3.33 -0.67 5.98
C GLU A 287 3.56 -2.03 5.32
N SER A 288 4.78 -2.55 5.42
CA SER A 288 5.10 -3.94 5.05
C SER A 288 5.18 -4.78 6.32
N THR A 289 4.30 -5.75 6.49
CA THR A 289 4.16 -6.50 7.77
C THR A 289 3.93 -8.00 7.56
N ALA A 290 4.33 -8.80 8.55
CA ALA A 290 4.00 -10.23 8.65
C ALA A 290 2.66 -10.47 9.39
N SER A 291 1.90 -9.40 9.64
CA SER A 291 0.66 -9.46 10.39
C SER A 291 -0.50 -10.00 9.55
N LYS A 292 -1.31 -10.87 10.17
CA LYS A 292 -2.57 -11.37 9.63
C LYS A 292 -3.70 -10.35 9.52
N VAL A 293 -3.43 -9.09 9.86
CA VAL A 293 -4.37 -7.99 9.67
C VAL A 293 -4.70 -7.78 8.19
N PHE A 294 -3.79 -8.14 7.28
CA PHE A 294 -4.11 -8.20 5.85
C PHE A 294 -4.58 -9.61 5.49
N PRO A 295 -5.56 -9.77 4.59
CA PRO A 295 -6.25 -11.06 4.41
C PRO A 295 -5.45 -12.10 3.59
N ASN A 296 -4.14 -11.86 3.43
CA ASN A 296 -3.11 -12.83 3.02
C ASN A 296 -1.89 -12.85 3.96
N GLY A 297 -2.05 -12.42 5.21
CA GLY A 297 -1.10 -12.68 6.31
C GLY A 297 0.19 -11.87 6.35
N ASN A 298 0.60 -11.24 5.23
CA ASN A 298 1.98 -10.89 4.99
C ASN A 298 2.04 -9.87 3.83
N GLY A 299 2.97 -8.91 3.80
CA GLY A 299 3.14 -7.97 2.68
C GLY A 299 2.79 -6.52 3.01
N ILE A 300 2.75 -5.73 1.94
CA ILE A 300 2.52 -4.29 1.98
C ILE A 300 1.02 -4.02 2.08
N GLY A 301 0.54 -3.19 3.00
CA GLY A 301 -0.86 -2.80 3.10
C GLY A 301 -1.06 -1.46 3.79
N GLU A 302 -2.29 -0.94 3.68
CA GLU A 302 -2.66 0.39 4.16
C GLU A 302 -3.49 0.33 5.45
N ARG A 303 -3.29 1.31 6.33
CA ARG A 303 -4.13 1.57 7.51
C ARG A 303 -4.48 3.04 7.56
N ARG A 304 -5.70 3.35 7.99
CA ARG A 304 -6.19 4.72 8.14
C ARG A 304 -6.30 5.05 9.60
N TRP A 305 -5.88 6.26 9.94
CA TRP A 305 -5.70 6.72 11.30
C TRP A 305 -6.34 8.08 11.50
N ARG A 306 -6.58 8.41 12.77
CA ARG A 306 -7.04 9.73 13.17
C ARG A 306 -6.46 10.16 14.51
N PHE A 307 -6.01 11.41 14.57
CA PHE A 307 -5.82 12.16 15.81
C PHE A 307 -6.95 13.18 15.98
N PRO A 308 -7.80 13.04 17.01
CA PRO A 308 -8.86 14.02 17.26
C PRO A 308 -8.30 15.36 17.75
N ASN A 309 -7.18 15.35 18.47
CA ASN A 309 -6.45 16.55 18.88
C ASN A 309 -5.30 16.80 17.90
N VAL A 310 -5.33 17.94 17.21
CA VAL A 310 -4.32 18.29 16.20
C VAL A 310 -2.99 18.78 16.80
N GLN A 311 -2.94 19.06 18.10
CA GLN A 311 -1.78 19.63 18.78
C GLN A 311 -0.95 18.60 19.55
N GLU A 312 -1.49 17.41 19.81
CA GLU A 312 -0.83 16.40 20.63
C GLU A 312 -0.96 15.01 20.01
N PHE A 313 0.16 14.27 19.92
CA PHE A 313 0.17 12.85 19.53
C PHE A 313 -0.40 11.96 20.64
N LYS A 314 -1.71 12.09 20.90
CA LYS A 314 -2.46 11.30 21.88
C LYS A 314 -3.79 10.85 21.31
N GLN A 315 -4.29 9.72 21.81
CA GLN A 315 -5.57 9.15 21.38
C GLN A 315 -5.59 8.88 19.87
N LEU A 316 -4.56 8.20 19.37
CA LEU A 316 -4.57 7.68 18.01
C LEU A 316 -5.77 6.74 17.85
N HIS A 317 -6.53 6.90 16.78
CA HIS A 317 -7.61 5.98 16.40
C HIS A 317 -7.27 5.32 15.07
N GLU A 318 -7.70 4.07 14.90
CA GLU A 318 -7.64 3.33 13.64
C GLU A 318 -9.03 3.19 13.04
N MET A 319 -9.15 3.30 11.72
CA MET A 319 -10.37 2.96 10.99
C MET A 319 -10.56 1.43 10.92
N ILE A 320 -11.61 0.93 11.56
CA ILE A 320 -12.05 -0.47 11.49
C ILE A 320 -13.47 -0.50 10.92
N GLY A 321 -13.64 -1.14 9.75
CA GLY A 321 -14.89 -1.04 8.99
C GLY A 321 -15.11 0.40 8.53
N SER A 322 -16.17 1.03 9.02
CA SER A 322 -16.55 2.43 8.77
C SER A 322 -16.38 3.33 10.01
N GLU A 323 -15.77 2.84 11.09
CA GLU A 323 -15.65 3.57 12.35
C GLU A 323 -14.20 3.73 12.79
N PHE A 324 -13.88 4.89 13.35
CA PHE A 324 -12.61 5.13 14.03
C PHE A 324 -12.70 4.65 15.48
N VAL A 325 -11.91 3.63 15.81
CA VAL A 325 -11.80 3.06 17.16
C VAL A 325 -10.43 3.37 17.75
N GLU A 326 -10.32 3.44 19.07
CA GLU A 326 -9.04 3.74 19.72
C GLU A 326 -7.98 2.68 19.35
N ALA A 327 -6.81 3.16 18.92
CA ALA A 327 -5.73 2.30 18.50
C ALA A 327 -5.08 1.59 19.70
N SER A 328 -4.51 0.42 19.45
CA SER A 328 -3.84 -0.38 20.48
C SER A 328 -2.72 0.40 21.18
N ALA A 329 -2.41 0.06 22.44
CA ALA A 329 -1.28 0.67 23.16
C ALA A 329 0.07 0.52 22.40
N ALA A 330 0.21 -0.53 21.60
CA ALA A 330 1.39 -0.72 20.75
C ALA A 330 1.45 0.28 19.59
N ASP A 331 0.30 0.68 19.04
CA ASP A 331 0.17 1.69 17.99
C ASP A 331 0.26 3.12 18.54
N GLN A 332 -0.20 3.36 19.77
CA GLN A 332 -0.01 4.64 20.47
C GLN A 332 1.47 4.97 20.73
N ALA A 333 2.34 3.95 20.78
CA ALA A 333 3.76 4.11 21.13
C ALA A 333 4.67 4.50 19.96
N TYR A 334 4.12 4.76 18.76
CA TYR A 334 4.91 5.23 17.63
C TYR A 334 5.29 6.70 17.81
N ILE A 335 6.52 7.03 17.43
CA ILE A 335 6.95 8.42 17.24
C ILE A 335 6.77 8.81 15.77
N TYR A 336 6.73 10.11 15.51
CA TYR A 336 6.51 10.67 14.18
C TYR A 336 7.75 11.44 13.74
N THR A 337 8.32 11.06 12.60
CA THR A 337 9.57 11.62 12.10
C THR A 337 9.45 12.06 10.65
N SER A 338 10.12 13.15 10.30
CA SER A 338 10.21 13.74 8.97
C SER A 338 11.66 13.69 8.48
N LYS A 339 11.88 13.53 7.18
CA LYS A 339 13.22 13.73 6.57
C LYS A 339 13.53 15.21 6.34
N GLU A 340 12.50 16.04 6.19
CA GLU A 340 12.60 17.51 6.23
C GLU A 340 12.85 18.01 7.66
#